data_AF-A0A4R4MBL7-F1
#
_entry.id   AF-A0A4R4MBL7-F1
#
_cell.length_a   1.000
_cell.length_b   1.000
_cell.length_c   1.000
_cell.angle_alpha   90.00
_cell.angle_beta   90.00
_cell.angle_gamma   90.00
#
_symmetry.space_group_name_H-M   'P 1'
#
loop_
_entity.id
_entity.type
_entity.pdbx_description
1 polymer ?
#
loop_
_entity_poly.entity_id
_entity_poly.type
_entity_poly.pdbx_seq_one_letter_code
_entity_poly.pdbx_strand_id
1 'polypeptide(L)'
;MLRVNGPYVHNSGPLAGRRYVVLTDNGKRTTKLYSRHLMEQHLGRVLDTDETVDHIDEDKTNDDLSNLAVLTRSENAKKSAALRLSVEWYEFICPVCETPSKKEARKVRHNRKQGKAGPFCGRSCAGKYMGP
;
A
#
# COMPACT_ATOMS: atom_id res chain seq x y z
N MET A 1 -13.59 -11.95 -31.72
CA MET A 1 -13.18 -13.09 -30.86
C MET A 1 -12.19 -12.58 -29.83
N LEU A 2 -12.46 -12.79 -28.55
CA LEU A 2 -11.60 -12.34 -27.46
C LEU A 2 -10.30 -13.16 -27.46
N ARG A 3 -9.16 -12.49 -27.57
CA ARG A 3 -7.83 -13.10 -27.44
C ARG A 3 -7.17 -12.60 -26.15
N VAL A 4 -6.66 -13.52 -25.36
CA VAL A 4 -5.90 -13.24 -24.14
C VAL A 4 -4.42 -13.52 -24.40
N ASN A 5 -3.54 -12.57 -24.07
CA ASN A 5 -2.09 -12.76 -24.15
C ASN A 5 -1.46 -12.51 -22.78
N GLY A 6 -0.47 -13.33 -22.40
CA GLY A 6 0.19 -13.30 -21.09
C GLY A 6 -0.11 -14.56 -20.26
N PRO A 7 0.10 -14.53 -18.94
CA PRO A 7 0.46 -13.36 -18.15
C PRO A 7 1.89 -12.88 -18.40
N TYR A 8 2.07 -11.56 -18.38
CA TYR A 8 3.37 -10.87 -18.36
C TYR A 8 3.61 -10.28 -16.96
N VAL A 9 4.85 -9.94 -16.65
CA VAL A 9 5.23 -9.35 -15.35
C VAL A 9 5.54 -7.86 -15.53
N HIS A 10 5.03 -7.03 -14.63
CA HIS A 10 5.46 -5.64 -14.53
C HIS A 10 6.89 -5.57 -13.96
N ASN A 11 7.82 -4.97 -14.69
CA ASN A 11 9.23 -4.94 -14.30
C ASN A 11 9.64 -3.71 -13.47
N SER A 12 8.75 -2.70 -13.34
CA SER A 12 9.08 -1.45 -12.66
C SER A 12 7.85 -0.74 -12.09
N GLY A 13 8.10 0.26 -11.25
CA GLY A 13 7.07 1.10 -10.63
C GLY A 13 6.27 0.42 -9.52
N PRO A 14 5.14 1.03 -9.08
CA PRO A 14 4.33 0.51 -7.99
C PRO A 14 3.75 -0.89 -8.23
N LEU A 15 3.62 -1.28 -9.51
CA LEU A 15 3.11 -2.58 -9.92
C LEU A 15 4.21 -3.64 -10.10
N ALA A 16 5.49 -3.30 -9.91
CA ALA A 16 6.61 -4.22 -10.14
C ALA A 16 6.36 -5.58 -9.45
N GLY A 17 6.58 -6.68 -10.16
CA GLY A 17 6.30 -8.06 -9.71
C GLY A 17 4.87 -8.54 -9.93
N ARG A 18 3.87 -7.66 -10.12
CA ARG A 18 2.50 -8.08 -10.44
C ARG A 18 2.41 -8.60 -11.86
N ARG A 19 1.57 -9.62 -12.06
CA ARG A 19 1.24 -10.16 -13.38
C ARG A 19 0.07 -9.40 -14.03
N TYR A 20 0.07 -9.33 -15.35
CA TYR A 20 -1.02 -8.74 -16.15
C TYR A 20 -1.25 -9.53 -17.45
N VAL A 21 -2.46 -9.43 -17.99
CA VAL A 21 -2.84 -9.97 -19.30
C VAL A 21 -3.25 -8.84 -20.24
N VAL A 22 -3.06 -9.05 -21.53
CA VAL A 22 -3.52 -8.17 -22.60
C VAL A 22 -4.70 -8.84 -23.30
N LEU A 23 -5.88 -8.27 -23.09
CA LEU A 23 -7.13 -8.65 -23.72
C LEU A 23 -7.24 -7.92 -25.06
N THR A 24 -7.55 -8.64 -26.13
CA THR A 24 -7.81 -8.06 -27.45
C THR A 24 -9.18 -8.49 -27.92
N ASP A 25 -10.07 -7.53 -28.12
CA ASP A 25 -11.41 -7.76 -28.64
C ASP A 25 -11.73 -6.79 -29.78
N ASN A 26 -12.08 -7.33 -30.95
CA ASN A 26 -12.36 -6.57 -32.17
C ASN A 26 -11.31 -5.48 -32.48
N GLY A 27 -10.03 -5.82 -32.32
CA GLY A 27 -8.89 -4.91 -32.54
C GLY A 27 -8.60 -3.94 -31.38
N LYS A 28 -9.49 -3.81 -30.40
CA LYS A 28 -9.27 -3.01 -29.19
C LYS A 28 -8.46 -3.80 -28.17
N ARG A 29 -7.35 -3.22 -27.71
CA ARG A 29 -6.48 -3.82 -26.69
C ARG A 29 -6.70 -3.17 -25.34
N THR A 30 -6.84 -3.98 -24.30
CA THR A 30 -6.92 -3.55 -22.90
C THR A 30 -6.00 -4.41 -22.03
N THR A 31 -5.34 -3.77 -21.08
CA THR A 31 -4.48 -4.44 -20.10
C THR A 31 -5.27 -4.62 -18.81
N LYS A 32 -5.21 -5.80 -18.21
CA LYS A 32 -5.85 -6.11 -16.92
C LYS A 32 -4.85 -6.83 -16.02
N LEU A 33 -4.84 -6.51 -14.73
CA LEU A 33 -4.07 -7.29 -13.75
C LEU A 33 -4.52 -8.75 -13.77
N TYR A 34 -3.57 -9.68 -13.66
CA TYR A 34 -3.85 -11.10 -13.80
C TYR A 34 -4.75 -11.62 -12.68
N SER A 35 -4.53 -11.18 -11.44
CA SER A 35 -5.42 -11.47 -10.30
C SER A 35 -6.86 -11.04 -10.56
N ARG A 36 -7.08 -9.84 -11.12
CA ARG A 36 -8.41 -9.37 -11.50
C ARG A 36 -9.03 -10.26 -12.58
N HIS A 37 -8.25 -10.61 -13.60
CA HIS A 37 -8.73 -11.48 -14.67
C HIS A 37 -9.14 -12.86 -14.14
N LEU A 38 -8.30 -13.51 -13.32
CA LEU A 38 -8.60 -14.80 -12.71
C LEU A 38 -9.89 -14.76 -11.87
N MET A 39 -10.03 -13.75 -11.03
CA MET A 39 -11.23 -13.61 -10.19
C MET A 39 -12.49 -13.38 -11.02
N GLU A 40 -12.43 -12.56 -12.07
CA GLU A 40 -13.59 -12.36 -12.97
C GLU A 40 -13.96 -13.66 -13.73
N GLN A 41 -12.98 -14.47 -14.14
CA GLN A 41 -13.25 -15.79 -14.73
C GLN A 41 -13.88 -16.74 -13.71
N HIS A 42 -13.37 -16.76 -12.48
CA HIS A 42 -13.88 -17.59 -11.40
C HIS A 42 -15.33 -17.24 -11.02
N LEU A 43 -15.66 -15.95 -10.98
CA LEU A 43 -17.00 -15.45 -10.66
C LEU A 43 -17.97 -15.51 -11.85
N GLY A 44 -17.47 -15.68 -13.08
CA GLY A 44 -18.28 -15.60 -14.29
C GLY A 44 -18.86 -14.21 -14.59
N ARG A 45 -18.32 -13.15 -13.96
CA ARG A 45 -18.75 -11.75 -14.17
C ARG A 45 -17.56 -10.79 -14.13
N VAL A 46 -17.73 -9.62 -14.74
CA VAL A 46 -16.78 -8.52 -14.60
C VAL A 46 -16.95 -7.90 -13.20
N LEU A 47 -15.83 -7.58 -12.55
CA LEU A 47 -15.83 -6.87 -11.28
C LEU A 47 -16.18 -5.39 -11.52
N ASP A 48 -16.92 -4.80 -10.60
CA ASP A 48 -17.31 -3.40 -10.65
C ASP A 48 -16.10 -2.48 -10.42
N THR A 49 -16.32 -1.18 -10.65
CA THR A 49 -15.27 -0.16 -10.50
C THR A 49 -14.85 0.06 -9.04
N ASP A 50 -15.74 -0.23 -8.08
CA ASP A 50 -15.44 -0.19 -6.65
C ASP A 50 -14.93 -1.53 -6.10
N GLU A 51 -14.96 -2.60 -6.90
CA GLU A 51 -14.40 -3.90 -6.51
C GLU A 51 -12.92 -3.99 -6.90
N THR A 52 -12.12 -4.48 -5.95
CA THR A 52 -10.68 -4.72 -6.08
C THR A 52 -10.35 -6.15 -5.69
N VAL A 53 -9.33 -6.71 -6.31
CA VAL A 53 -8.79 -8.02 -5.91
C VAL A 53 -7.61 -7.78 -4.99
N ASP A 54 -7.68 -8.38 -3.82
CA ASP A 54 -6.71 -8.33 -2.75
C ASP A 54 -6.03 -9.70 -2.59
N HIS A 55 -4.74 -9.67 -2.26
CA HIS A 55 -3.95 -10.87 -1.96
C HIS A 55 -3.96 -11.07 -0.44
N ILE A 56 -4.54 -12.17 0.04
CA ILE A 56 -4.80 -12.42 1.46
C ILE A 56 -3.48 -12.46 2.25
N ASP A 57 -2.46 -13.12 1.70
CA ASP A 57 -1.12 -13.26 2.25
C ASP A 57 -0.20 -12.04 2.09
N GLU A 58 -0.70 -10.94 1.50
CA GLU A 58 0.07 -9.74 1.15
C GLU A 58 1.21 -9.97 0.13
N ASP A 59 1.32 -11.17 -0.44
CA ASP A 59 2.23 -11.46 -1.55
C ASP A 59 1.51 -11.26 -2.89
N LYS A 60 1.76 -10.10 -3.49
CA LYS A 60 1.23 -9.71 -4.80
C LYS A 60 1.66 -10.61 -5.97
N THR A 61 2.53 -11.59 -5.75
CA THR A 61 2.97 -12.57 -6.77
C THR A 61 2.21 -13.90 -6.67
N ASN A 62 1.51 -14.15 -5.56
CA ASN A 62 0.72 -15.34 -5.33
C ASN A 62 -0.71 -15.18 -5.86
N ASP A 63 -0.93 -15.42 -7.15
CA ASP A 63 -2.26 -15.33 -7.77
C ASP A 63 -3.10 -16.62 -7.67
N ASP A 64 -2.83 -17.50 -6.69
CA ASP A 64 -3.70 -18.65 -6.44
C ASP A 64 -5.11 -18.17 -6.06
N LEU A 65 -6.16 -18.71 -6.69
CA LEU A 65 -7.53 -18.25 -6.47
C LEU A 65 -7.96 -18.28 -5.00
N SER A 66 -7.48 -19.26 -4.22
CA SER A 66 -7.73 -19.35 -2.77
C SER A 66 -7.03 -18.27 -1.95
N ASN A 67 -6.02 -17.60 -2.51
CA ASN A 67 -5.32 -16.47 -1.90
C ASN A 67 -5.89 -15.11 -2.36
N LEU A 68 -6.91 -15.11 -3.23
CA LEU A 68 -7.51 -13.89 -3.73
C LEU A 68 -8.86 -13.62 -3.05
N ALA A 69 -9.05 -12.38 -2.61
CA ALA A 69 -10.33 -11.90 -2.08
C ALA A 69 -10.82 -10.70 -2.88
N VAL A 70 -12.14 -10.59 -3.05
CA VAL A 70 -12.76 -9.36 -3.58
C VAL A 70 -13.08 -8.44 -2.40
N LEU A 71 -12.54 -7.23 -2.43
CA LEU A 71 -12.80 -6.17 -1.46
C LEU A 71 -13.29 -4.93 -2.18
N THR A 72 -14.15 -4.15 -1.55
CA THR A 72 -14.38 -2.77 -1.98
C THR A 72 -13.10 -1.95 -1.86
N ARG A 73 -12.98 -0.85 -2.62
CA ARG A 73 -11.83 0.07 -2.48
C ARG A 73 -11.70 0.60 -1.06
N SER A 74 -12.84 0.84 -0.39
CA SER A 74 -12.88 1.31 1.01
C SER A 74 -12.31 0.27 1.98
N GLU A 75 -12.70 -1.01 1.84
CA GLU A 75 -12.18 -2.09 2.69
C GLU A 75 -10.70 -2.33 2.46
N ASN A 76 -10.25 -2.37 1.20
CA ASN A 76 -8.84 -2.54 0.89
C ASN A 76 -7.99 -1.37 1.45
N ALA A 77 -8.50 -0.14 1.34
CA ALA A 77 -7.85 1.03 1.95
C ALA A 77 -7.79 0.92 3.48
N LYS A 78 -8.86 0.45 4.14
CA LYS A 78 -8.89 0.21 5.59
C LYS A 78 -7.91 -0.88 6.00
N LYS A 79 -7.84 -2.01 5.28
CA LYS A 79 -6.86 -3.10 5.52
C LYS A 79 -5.43 -2.56 5.40
N SER A 80 -5.14 -1.87 4.30
CA SER A 80 -3.86 -1.21 4.06
C SER A 80 -3.50 -0.17 5.13
N ALA A 81 -4.49 0.55 5.68
CA ALA A 81 -4.27 1.47 6.79
C ALA A 81 -3.96 0.70 8.08
N ALA A 82 -4.76 -0.32 8.41
CA ALA A 82 -4.58 -1.16 9.60
C ALA A 82 -3.21 -1.85 9.64
N LEU A 83 -2.73 -2.38 8.52
CA LEU A 83 -1.39 -2.97 8.42
C LEU A 83 -0.28 -1.94 8.73
N ARG A 84 -0.48 -0.68 8.30
CA ARG A 84 0.42 0.44 8.63
C ARG A 84 0.26 0.96 10.06
N LEU A 85 -0.83 0.59 10.74
CA LEU A 85 -1.09 0.92 12.14
C LEU A 85 -0.40 -0.02 13.13
N SER A 86 0.42 -0.98 12.67
CA SER A 86 1.50 -1.57 13.48
C SER A 86 2.56 -0.49 13.79
N VAL A 87 2.14 0.52 14.55
CA VAL A 87 2.92 1.70 14.88
C VAL A 87 3.89 1.31 15.98
N GLU A 88 5.13 1.05 15.59
CA GLU A 88 6.27 1.12 16.50
C GLU A 88 6.35 2.54 17.08
N TRP A 89 6.32 2.64 18.40
CA TRP A 89 6.47 3.92 19.11
C TRP A 89 7.93 4.15 19.49
N TYR A 90 8.42 5.36 19.27
CA TYR A 90 9.70 5.84 19.77
C TYR A 90 9.44 6.70 21.00
N GLU A 91 9.91 6.22 22.14
CA GLU A 91 9.87 6.93 23.43
C GLU A 91 11.10 7.83 23.58
N PHE A 92 10.91 9.02 24.13
CA PHE A 92 11.96 10.01 24.31
C PHE A 92 11.59 11.04 25.38
N ILE A 93 12.61 11.70 25.92
CA ILE A 93 12.44 12.90 26.74
C ILE A 93 12.50 14.11 25.81
N CYS A 94 11.49 14.98 25.86
CA CYS A 94 11.48 16.17 25.02
C CYS A 94 12.65 17.11 25.40
N PRO A 95 13.53 17.52 24.48
CA PRO A 95 14.71 18.33 24.80
C PRO A 95 14.40 19.81 25.12
N VAL A 96 13.13 20.15 25.35
CA VAL A 96 12.66 21.53 25.58
C VAL A 96 11.88 21.65 26.88
N CYS A 97 11.00 20.67 27.16
CA CYS A 97 10.16 20.66 28.36
C CYS A 97 10.39 19.44 29.25
N GLU A 98 11.34 18.57 28.89
CA GLU A 98 11.75 17.38 29.64
C GLU A 98 10.63 16.36 29.93
N THR A 99 9.46 16.52 29.31
CA THR A 99 8.35 15.60 29.49
C THR A 99 8.60 14.31 28.72
N PRO A 100 8.46 13.12 29.36
CA PRO A 100 8.43 11.84 28.66
C PRO A 100 7.33 11.84 27.60
N SER A 101 7.68 11.47 26.39
CA SER A 101 6.81 11.56 25.23
C SER A 101 7.07 10.42 24.27
N LYS A 102 6.10 10.16 23.41
CA LYS A 102 6.21 9.16 22.35
C LYS A 102 5.75 9.70 21.01
N LYS A 103 6.38 9.23 19.94
CA LYS A 103 5.98 9.49 18.55
C LYS A 103 6.09 8.22 17.72
N GLU A 104 5.38 8.17 16.61
CA GLU A 104 5.56 7.07 15.65
C GLU A 104 7.03 7.02 15.21
N ALA A 105 7.67 5.86 15.40
CA ALA A 105 9.08 5.69 15.11
C ALA A 105 9.39 6.00 13.63
N ARG A 106 8.45 5.67 12.72
CA ARG A 106 8.53 6.05 11.30
C ARG A 106 8.66 7.56 11.08
N LYS A 107 7.89 8.38 11.81
CA LYS A 107 7.96 9.85 11.71
C LYS A 107 9.29 10.38 12.26
N VAL A 108 9.77 9.80 13.37
CA VAL A 108 11.08 10.14 13.94
C VAL A 108 12.21 9.82 12.96
N ARG A 109 12.23 8.59 12.42
CA ARG A 109 13.22 8.15 11.40
C ARG A 109 13.19 9.04 10.15
N HIS A 110 12.00 9.35 9.64
CA HIS A 110 11.84 10.24 8.49
C HIS A 110 12.42 11.64 8.78
N ASN A 111 12.06 12.26 9.90
CA ASN A 111 12.57 13.59 10.26
C ASN A 111 14.09 13.60 10.45
N ARG A 112 14.67 12.58 11.10
CA ARG A 112 16.12 12.42 11.24
C ARG A 112 16.82 12.31 9.88
N LYS A 113 16.26 11.53 8.95
CA LYS A 113 16.79 11.41 7.58
C LYS A 113 16.78 12.74 6.82
N GLN A 114 15.83 13.63 7.14
CA GLN A 114 15.75 14.98 6.59
C GLN A 114 16.63 15.99 7.36
N GLY A 115 17.45 15.55 8.32
CA GLY A 115 18.28 16.42 9.15
C GLY A 115 17.49 17.33 10.10
N LYS A 116 16.22 17.03 10.37
CA LYS A 116 15.37 17.87 11.24
C LYS A 116 15.71 17.64 12.71
N ALA A 117 15.75 18.72 13.47
CA ALA A 117 15.89 18.68 14.93
C ALA A 117 14.71 17.97 15.62
N GLY A 118 14.97 17.48 16.83
CA GLY A 118 14.01 16.76 17.68
C GLY A 118 14.38 15.28 17.90
N PRO A 119 13.42 14.44 18.34
CA PRO A 119 11.99 14.68 18.43
C PRO A 119 11.56 15.61 19.60
N PHE A 120 10.45 16.32 19.41
CA PHE A 120 9.80 17.19 20.41
C PHE A 120 8.41 16.67 20.77
N CYS A 121 7.91 16.89 21.98
CA CYS A 121 6.57 16.44 22.41
C CYS A 121 5.43 17.01 21.52
N GLY A 122 5.58 18.23 20.99
CA GLY A 122 4.58 18.90 20.16
C GLY A 122 5.12 20.10 19.40
N ARG A 123 4.23 20.79 18.65
CA ARG A 123 4.59 21.98 17.84
C ARG A 123 5.10 23.15 18.67
N SER A 124 4.55 23.35 19.88
CA SER A 124 4.99 24.41 20.79
C SER A 124 6.47 24.24 21.17
N CYS A 125 6.88 23.05 21.60
CA CYS A 125 8.29 22.77 21.91
C CYS A 125 9.18 22.81 20.66
N ALA A 126 8.69 22.34 19.50
CA ALA A 126 9.43 22.47 18.25
C ALA A 126 9.69 23.93 17.86
N GLY A 127 8.73 24.83 18.09
CA GLY A 127 8.88 26.27 17.81
C GLY A 127 9.75 27.01 18.84
N LYS A 128 9.80 26.53 20.09
CA LYS A 128 10.68 27.05 21.14
C LYS A 128 12.12 26.53 21.03
N TYR A 129 12.35 25.49 20.24
CA TYR A 129 13.66 24.89 20.11
C TYR A 129 14.59 25.84 19.35
N MET A 130 15.47 26.49 20.10
CA MET A 130 16.61 27.22 19.59
C MET A 130 17.78 26.24 19.67
N GLY A 131 17.95 25.41 18.63
CA GLY A 131 19.07 24.46 18.57
C GLY A 131 20.44 25.17 18.63
N PRO A 132 21.54 24.42 18.78
CA PRO A 132 22.85 24.96 18.48
C PRO A 132 22.94 25.46 17.03
#